data_AF-A0A2S6AYP3-F1
#
_entry.id   AF-A0A2S6AYP3-F1
#
_cell.length_a   1.000
_cell.length_b   1.000
_cell.length_c   1.000
_cell.angle_alpha   90.00
_cell.angle_beta   90.00
_cell.angle_gamma   90.00
#
_symmetry.space_group_name_H-M   'P 1'
#
loop_
_entity.id
_entity.type
_entity.pdbx_description
1 polymer ?
#
loop_
_entity_poly.entity_id
_entity_poly.type
_entity_poly.pdbx_seq_one_letter_code
_entity_poly.pdbx_strand_id
1 'polypeptide(L)' 'MWRFRGTDVAAARALVEAAFDAGVTLFDTADIYGPDNDEEFGAAEALLGRVFAEAPELRDKMVLASKGGIRM' A
#
# COMPACT_ATOMS: atom_id res chain seq x y z
N MET A 1 -2.85 -13.82 0.62
CA MET A 1 -3.72 -12.62 0.50
C MET A 1 -2.81 -11.40 0.48
N TRP A 2 -2.97 -10.52 -0.49
CA TRP A 2 -2.24 -9.25 -0.64
C TRP A 2 -2.76 -8.22 0.38
N ARG A 3 -1.91 -7.76 1.32
CA ARG A 3 -2.18 -6.64 2.25
C ARG A 3 -0.87 -6.19 2.90
N PHE A 4 -0.69 -4.90 3.17
CA PHE A 4 0.40 -4.44 4.03
C PHE A 4 0.29 -4.96 5.46
N ARG A 5 1.45 -5.26 6.06
CA ARG A 5 1.58 -5.66 7.46
C ARG A 5 2.72 -4.87 8.11
N GLY A 6 2.47 -4.38 9.33
CA GLY A 6 3.41 -3.53 10.04
C GLY A 6 3.74 -2.23 9.30
N THR A 7 4.84 -1.59 9.67
CA THR A 7 5.23 -0.25 9.19
C THR A 7 6.51 -0.20 8.37
N ASP A 8 7.19 -1.34 8.21
CA ASP A 8 8.48 -1.41 7.55
C ASP A 8 8.35 -1.16 6.04
N VAL A 9 9.03 -0.11 5.57
CA VAL A 9 8.99 0.33 4.17
C VAL A 9 9.68 -0.69 3.27
N ALA A 10 10.76 -1.34 3.73
CA ALA A 10 11.47 -2.35 2.95
C ALA A 10 10.58 -3.59 2.72
N ALA A 11 9.93 -4.09 3.77
CA ALA A 11 8.97 -5.18 3.66
C ALA A 11 7.77 -4.81 2.77
N ALA A 12 7.25 -3.58 2.89
CA ALA A 12 6.15 -3.09 2.06
C ALA A 12 6.53 -3.01 0.57
N ARG A 13 7.73 -2.50 0.27
CA ARG A 13 8.27 -2.45 -1.10
C ARG A 13 8.45 -3.85 -1.68
N ALA A 14 9.07 -4.77 -0.94
CA ALA A 14 9.28 -6.15 -1.38
C ALA A 14 7.96 -6.85 -1.69
N LEU A 15 6.91 -6.54 -0.92
CA LEU A 15 5.57 -6.99 -1.21
C LEU A 15 5.12 -6.44 -2.58
N VAL A 16 5.19 -5.12 -2.80
CA VAL A 16 4.77 -4.47 -4.08
C VAL A 16 5.49 -5.07 -5.29
N GLU A 17 6.80 -5.27 -5.19
CA GLU A 17 7.60 -5.91 -6.23
C GLU A 17 7.14 -7.36 -6.49
N ALA A 18 6.87 -8.15 -5.44
CA ALA A 18 6.36 -9.50 -5.59
C ALA A 18 4.96 -9.55 -6.26
N ALA A 19 4.11 -8.55 -6.06
CA ALA A 19 2.84 -8.44 -6.79
C ALA A 19 3.08 -8.18 -8.29
N PHE A 20 4.02 -7.30 -8.62
CA PHE A 20 4.39 -7.08 -10.02
C PHE A 20 5.01 -8.32 -10.66
N ASP A 21 5.86 -9.06 -9.95
CA ASP A 21 6.44 -10.33 -10.43
C ASP A 21 5.36 -11.38 -10.71
N ALA A 22 4.24 -11.33 -9.97
CA ALA A 22 3.06 -12.16 -10.20
C ALA A 22 2.12 -11.62 -11.31
N GLY A 23 2.48 -10.53 -11.97
CA GLY A 23 1.68 -9.89 -13.03
C GLY A 23 0.51 -9.04 -12.52
N VAL A 24 0.44 -8.74 -11.21
CA VAL A 24 -0.60 -7.90 -10.62
C VAL A 24 -0.22 -6.43 -10.80
N THR A 25 -1.10 -5.66 -11.43
CA THR A 25 -0.91 -4.20 -11.63
C THR A 25 -2.00 -3.35 -10.99
N LEU A 26 -3.11 -3.96 -10.54
CA LEU A 26 -4.17 -3.29 -9.79
C LEU A 26 -3.89 -3.41 -8.28
N PHE A 27 -3.76 -2.27 -7.62
CA PHE A 27 -3.54 -2.18 -6.18
C PHE A 27 -4.68 -1.39 -5.56
N ASP A 28 -5.23 -1.92 -4.48
CA ASP A 28 -6.38 -1.39 -3.79
C ASP A 28 -6.00 -0.94 -2.38
N THR A 29 -6.48 0.22 -1.96
CA THR A 29 -6.33 0.78 -0.61
C THR A 29 -7.61 1.53 -0.20
N ALA A 30 -7.64 2.07 1.02
CA ALA A 30 -8.74 2.90 1.51
C ALA A 30 -8.28 3.80 2.66
N ASP A 31 -9.00 4.91 2.87
CA ASP A 31 -8.83 5.81 4.02
C ASP A 31 -8.92 5.09 5.37
N ILE A 32 -9.68 4.00 5.48
CA ILE A 32 -9.80 3.22 6.73
C ILE A 32 -8.76 2.13 6.91
N TYR A 33 -7.95 1.82 5.89
CA TYR A 33 -7.01 0.71 5.99
C TYR A 33 -5.79 1.12 6.80
N GLY A 34 -5.56 0.41 7.90
CA GLY A 34 -4.27 0.30 8.55
C GLY A 34 -3.53 -0.98 8.13
N PRO A 35 -2.19 -1.03 8.27
CA PRO A 35 -1.50 -2.30 8.38
C PRO A 35 -2.08 -3.13 9.54
N ASP A 36 -1.82 -4.42 9.57
CA ASP A 36 -2.28 -5.31 10.65
C ASP A 36 -1.55 -5.04 11.99
N ASN A 37 -1.66 -3.84 12.54
CA ASN A 37 -0.92 -3.36 13.71
C ASN A 37 -1.65 -2.26 14.53
N ASP A 38 -2.99 -2.23 14.50
CA ASP A 38 -3.83 -1.26 15.24
C ASP A 38 -3.54 0.23 14.94
N GLU A 39 -3.03 0.53 13.75
CA GLU A 39 -2.80 1.92 13.33
C GLU A 39 -4.06 2.67 12.90
N GLU A 40 -3.95 3.99 12.92
CA GLU A 40 -5.01 4.91 12.54
C GLU A 40 -5.44 4.75 11.06
N PHE A 41 -6.62 5.30 10.76
CA PHE A 41 -7.10 5.47 9.40
C PHE A 41 -6.02 6.17 8.54
N GLY A 42 -5.80 5.64 7.33
CA GLY A 42 -4.87 6.16 6.34
C GLY A 42 -3.47 5.58 6.46
N ALA A 43 -3.18 4.75 7.47
CA ALA A 43 -1.84 4.22 7.68
C ALA A 43 -1.34 3.34 6.53
N ALA A 44 -2.21 2.57 5.87
CA ALA A 44 -1.82 1.80 4.68
C ALA A 44 -1.45 2.71 3.49
N GLU A 45 -2.19 3.79 3.28
CA GLU A 45 -1.90 4.79 2.24
C GLU A 45 -0.60 5.55 2.55
N ALA A 46 -0.38 5.90 3.82
CA ALA A 46 0.84 6.55 4.28
C ALA A 46 2.07 5.64 4.08
N LEU A 47 1.96 4.35 4.38
CA LEU A 47 3.02 3.38 4.13
C LEU A 47 3.32 3.24 2.63
N LEU A 48 2.28 3.15 1.78
CA LEU A 48 2.46 3.15 0.33
C LEU A 48 3.14 4.43 -0.18
N GLY A 49 2.77 5.59 0.39
CA GLY A 49 3.41 6.86 0.10
C GLY A 49 4.91 6.86 0.42
N ARG A 50 5.31 6.25 1.54
CA ARG A 50 6.74 6.08 1.89
C ARG A 50 7.46 5.16 0.89
N VAL A 51 6.82 4.07 0.45
CA VAL A 51 7.37 3.19 -0.60
C VAL A 51 7.61 3.98 -1.90
N PHE A 52 6.65 4.82 -2.33
CA PHE A 52 6.83 5.63 -3.53
C PHE A 52 7.90 6.72 -3.38
N ALA A 53 8.15 7.21 -2.17
CA ALA A 53 9.26 8.14 -1.93
C ALA A 53 10.63 7.47 -2.15
N GLU A 54 10.77 6.18 -1.83
CA GLU A 54 12.01 5.41 -2.04
C GLU A 54 12.13 4.80 -3.45
N ALA A 55 11.00 4.49 -4.08
CA ALA A 55 10.92 3.81 -5.37
C ALA A 55 9.80 4.42 -6.25
N PRO A 56 9.96 5.66 -6.73
CA PRO A 56 8.92 6.37 -7.47
C PRO A 56 8.49 5.65 -8.77
N GLU A 57 9.39 4.89 -9.39
CA GLU A 57 9.13 4.12 -10.61
C GLU A 57 8.08 3.00 -10.42
N LEU A 58 7.80 2.60 -9.18
CA LEU A 58 6.74 1.63 -8.89
C LEU A 58 5.35 2.22 -9.15
N ARG A 59 5.19 3.54 -8.99
CA ARG A 59 3.91 4.22 -9.23
C ARG A 59 3.51 4.15 -10.70
N ASP A 60 4.47 4.26 -11.62
CA ASP A 60 4.21 4.25 -13.06
C ASP A 60 3.67 2.91 -13.58
N LYS A 61 3.94 1.82 -12.84
CA LYS A 61 3.51 0.45 -13.18
C LYS A 61 2.14 0.10 -12.59
N MET A 62 1.57 0.99 -11.76
CA MET A 62 0.44 0.70 -10.90
C MET A 62 -0.86 1.39 -11.37
N VAL A 63 -1.94 0.61 -11.41
CA VAL A 63 -3.31 1.14 -11.30
C VAL A 63 -3.66 1.17 -9.81
N LEU A 64 -3.73 2.36 -9.23
CA LEU A 64 -4.02 2.55 -7.81
C LEU A 64 -5.48 2.97 -7.61
N ALA A 65 -6.24 2.15 -6.90
CA ALA A 65 -7.60 2.44 -6.48
C ALA A 65 -7.63 2.73 -4.98
N SER A 66 -8.29 3.82 -4.58
CA SER A 66 -8.58 4.14 -3.18
C SER A 66 -10.08 4.32 -2.96
N LYS A 67 -10.50 4.21 -1.70
CA LYS A 67 -11.88 4.32 -1.24
C LYS A 67 -11.91 5.28 -0.06
N GLY A 68 -13.06 5.90 0.15
CA GLY A 68 -13.31 6.59 1.39
C GLY A 68 -14.77 6.85 1.69
N GLY A 69 -15.01 7.46 2.87
CA GLY A 69 -16.34 7.87 3.31
C GLY A 69 -16.78 7.32 4.67
N ILE A 70 -15.93 6.54 5.34
CA ILE A 70 -16.17 6.13 6.73
C ILE A 70 -15.56 7.21 7.64
N ARG A 71 -16.26 7.55 8.72
CA ARG A 71 -15.84 8.53 9.72
C ARG A 71 -15.87 7.88 11.10
N MET A 72 -14.97 8.34 11.99
CA MET A 72 -15.02 8.02 13.42
C MET A 72 -16.14 8.79 14.12
#